data_AF-A0A9E0NH30-F1
#
_entry.id   AF-A0A9E0NH30-F1
#
_cell.length_a   1.000
_cell.length_b   1.000
_cell.length_c   1.000
_cell.angle_alpha   90.00
_cell.angle_beta   90.00
_cell.angle_gamma   90.00
#
_symmetry.space_group_name_H-M   'P 1'
#
loop_
_entity.id
_entity.type
_entity.pdbx_description
1 polymer ?
#
loop_
_entity_poly.entity_id
_entity_poly.type
_entity_poly.pdbx_seq_one_letter_code
_entity_poly.pdbx_strand_id
1 'polypeptide(L)'
;MSVVSNLRLSAKVMLIVVMLLGLTAGMTAFAVIKANHMAAATTRLVEDPVKGNSLAARAGNAFAHMHQIAYESVVETDDGQLPELQKEFDAQVAEARAALTEMKPLIEGEHVAPYNAVTESLDAYVVLNRELQEQRAIHLLFDCESTLQDKMTPVFDKADQAIALLTRQQQKDIDQSSVDAAKDSQAVFWWLIGAGGTGALLLGALSIYISRKEIAGPIAGMTQAMEKLAAGDLTVHVSGKERRDEIGAMARAVQVFKENGLALTTAEAEKVRLEAQSAEERQRAEAERAALAAEQAHVVESVAEGLSRLSDGDLLHRLPDDFPVAYVKLRDDFNRAIGGLEEAMLVIAANASSMQNGAGEISHAADDLSRRTEQQAASLEETAAA
;
A
#
# COMPACT_ATOMS: atom_id res chain seq x y z
N MET A 1 -10.96 -3.22 -6.13
CA MET A 1 -9.88 -2.59 -5.33
C MET A 1 -9.52 -1.24 -5.95
N SER A 2 -8.86 -0.34 -5.22
CA SER A 2 -8.36 0.92 -5.82
C SER A 2 -7.12 0.63 -6.67
N VAL A 3 -6.81 1.47 -7.67
CA VAL A 3 -5.51 1.36 -8.38
C VAL A 3 -4.36 1.62 -7.40
N VAL A 4 -4.56 2.56 -6.47
CA VAL A 4 -3.60 2.94 -5.43
C VAL A 4 -3.25 1.75 -4.53
N SER A 5 -4.18 0.85 -4.18
CA SER A 5 -3.92 -0.22 -3.21
C SER A 5 -2.82 -1.19 -3.65
N ASN A 6 -2.65 -1.38 -4.96
CA ASN A 6 -1.64 -2.26 -5.55
C ASN A 6 -0.30 -1.57 -5.85
N LEU A 7 -0.16 -0.26 -5.62
CA LEU A 7 1.14 0.42 -5.68
C LEU A 7 2.03 0.00 -4.51
N ARG A 8 3.34 -0.06 -4.75
CA ARG A 8 4.34 -0.24 -3.69
C ARG A 8 4.22 0.85 -2.62
N LEU A 9 4.59 0.53 -1.37
CA LEU A 9 4.54 1.46 -0.24
C LEU A 9 5.30 2.76 -0.52
N SER A 10 6.51 2.66 -1.08
CA SER A 10 7.32 3.82 -1.49
C SER A 10 6.66 4.63 -2.62
N ALA A 11 6.02 3.97 -3.59
CA ALA A 11 5.30 4.65 -4.68
C ALA A 11 4.06 5.41 -4.18
N LYS A 12 3.34 4.88 -3.18
CA LYS A 12 2.21 5.57 -2.52
C LYS A 12 2.64 6.89 -1.87
N VAL A 13 3.78 6.88 -1.16
CA VAL A 13 4.34 8.09 -0.54
C VAL A 13 4.90 9.06 -1.58
N MET A 14 5.67 8.55 -2.55
CA MET A 14 6.27 9.34 -3.63
C MET A 14 5.21 10.04 -4.50
N LEU A 15 4.06 9.41 -4.74
CA LEU A 15 2.93 10.01 -5.47
C LEU A 15 2.44 11.30 -4.81
N ILE A 16 2.35 11.34 -3.48
CA ILE A 16 1.92 12.54 -2.73
C ILE A 16 2.98 13.65 -2.87
N VAL A 17 4.27 13.30 -2.77
CA VAL A 17 5.38 14.25 -2.95
C VAL A 17 5.43 14.81 -4.37
N VAL A 18 5.26 13.96 -5.39
CA VAL A 18 5.23 14.37 -6.81
C VAL A 18 4.03 15.26 -7.10
N MET A 19 2.85 14.98 -6.53
CA MET A 19 1.69 15.86 -6.66
C MET A 19 1.89 17.22 -5.97
N LEU A 20 2.56 17.25 -4.80
CA LEU A 20 2.89 18.49 -4.11
C LEU A 20 3.91 19.33 -4.91
N LEU A 21 4.95 18.70 -5.45
CA LEU A 21 5.94 19.36 -6.33
C LEU A 21 5.32 19.83 -7.65
N GLY A 22 4.37 19.08 -8.21
CA GLY A 22 3.60 19.49 -9.39
C GLY A 22 2.71 20.71 -9.11
N LEU A 23 2.07 20.77 -7.94
CA LEU A 23 1.29 21.92 -7.50
C LEU A 23 2.17 23.16 -7.33
N THR A 24 3.30 23.06 -6.62
CA THR A 24 4.18 24.22 -6.40
C THR A 24 4.83 24.69 -7.71
N ALA A 25 5.34 23.78 -8.55
CA ALA A 25 5.90 24.14 -9.85
C ALA A 25 4.85 24.79 -10.78
N GLY A 26 3.61 24.28 -10.79
CA GLY A 26 2.50 24.87 -11.54
C GLY A 26 2.14 26.28 -11.07
N MET A 27 2.08 26.50 -9.75
CA MET A 27 1.85 27.82 -9.16
C MET A 27 2.99 28.80 -9.48
N THR A 28 4.25 28.39 -9.36
CA THR A 28 5.41 29.22 -9.70
C THR A 28 5.42 29.58 -11.19
N ALA A 29 5.14 28.62 -12.08
CA ALA A 29 5.04 28.88 -13.52
C ALA A 29 3.91 29.89 -13.84
N PHE A 30 2.72 29.71 -13.25
CA PHE A 30 1.61 30.65 -13.42
C PHE A 30 1.95 32.05 -12.91
N ALA A 31 2.58 32.16 -11.74
CA ALA A 31 3.01 33.44 -11.16
C ALA A 31 4.02 34.17 -12.07
N VAL A 32 5.02 33.46 -12.60
CA VAL A 32 6.03 34.03 -13.53
C VAL A 32 5.38 34.46 -14.86
N ILE A 33 4.48 33.66 -15.43
CA ILE A 33 3.75 34.03 -16.66
C ILE A 33 2.93 35.31 -16.44
N LYS A 34 2.20 35.41 -15.32
CA LYS A 34 1.43 36.61 -14.99
C LYS A 34 2.30 37.83 -14.69
N ALA A 35 3.40 37.67 -13.96
CA ALA A 35 4.35 38.76 -13.71
C ALA A 35 4.96 39.30 -15.02
N ASN A 36 5.33 38.42 -15.97
CA ASN A 36 5.86 38.84 -17.26
C ASN A 36 4.81 39.58 -18.12
N HIS A 37 3.53 39.16 -18.08
CA HIS A 37 2.45 39.91 -18.74
C HIS A 37 2.21 41.28 -18.11
N MET A 38 2.26 41.39 -16.77
CA MET A 38 2.14 42.68 -16.08
C MET A 38 3.30 43.61 -16.42
N ALA A 39 4.55 43.11 -16.39
CA ALA A 39 5.73 43.90 -16.74
C ALA A 39 5.69 44.41 -18.20
N ALA A 40 5.28 43.56 -19.15
CA ALA A 40 5.12 43.97 -20.55
C ALA A 40 3.98 44.98 -20.76
N ALA A 41 2.99 45.01 -19.87
CA ALA A 41 1.93 46.03 -19.87
C ALA A 41 2.44 47.36 -19.28
N THR A 42 3.28 47.34 -18.24
CA THR A 42 3.78 48.56 -17.57
C THR A 42 4.42 49.56 -18.52
N THR A 43 5.24 49.13 -19.48
CA THR A 43 5.87 50.04 -20.46
C THR A 43 4.81 50.84 -21.26
N ARG A 44 3.85 50.15 -21.88
CA ARG A 44 2.82 50.81 -22.71
C ARG A 44 1.80 51.61 -21.92
N LEU A 45 1.56 51.22 -20.67
CA LEU A 45 0.51 51.80 -19.82
C LEU A 45 1.03 52.89 -18.86
N VAL A 46 2.35 53.03 -18.72
CA VAL A 46 2.97 54.00 -17.80
C VAL A 46 4.13 54.75 -18.46
N GLU A 47 5.10 54.06 -19.07
CA GLU A 47 6.30 54.71 -19.62
C GLU A 47 5.97 55.57 -20.86
N ASP A 48 5.20 55.03 -21.81
CA ASP A 48 4.81 55.77 -23.03
C ASP A 48 3.91 56.99 -22.73
N PRO A 49 2.84 56.91 -21.88
CA PRO A 49 2.05 58.08 -21.50
C PRO A 49 2.81 59.12 -20.67
N VAL A 50 3.70 58.70 -19.76
CA VAL A 50 4.56 59.64 -18.99
C VAL A 50 5.52 60.38 -19.92
N LYS A 51 6.11 59.68 -20.90
CA LYS A 51 6.92 60.32 -21.94
C LYS A 51 6.09 61.31 -22.75
N GLY A 52 4.90 60.91 -23.22
CA GLY A 52 3.96 61.79 -23.91
C GLY A 52 3.67 63.07 -23.12
N ASN A 53 3.34 62.96 -21.84
CA ASN A 53 3.01 64.11 -21.00
C ASN A 53 4.20 65.07 -20.80
N SER A 54 5.41 64.54 -20.62
CA SER A 54 6.63 65.37 -20.54
C SER A 54 6.95 66.09 -21.85
N LEU A 55 6.63 65.50 -23.01
CA LEU A 55 6.77 66.14 -24.32
C LEU A 55 5.68 67.18 -24.59
N ALA A 56 4.44 66.94 -24.15
CA ALA A 56 3.36 67.93 -24.18
C ALA A 56 3.71 69.17 -23.34
N ALA A 57 4.21 68.97 -22.11
CA ALA A 57 4.69 70.05 -21.25
C ALA A 57 5.89 70.80 -21.85
N ARG A 58 6.84 70.10 -22.47
CA ARG A 58 7.99 70.71 -23.18
C ARG A 58 7.53 71.59 -24.35
N ALA A 59 6.58 71.10 -25.16
CA ALA A 59 6.00 71.88 -26.24
C ALA A 59 5.24 73.12 -25.71
N GLY A 60 4.49 72.98 -24.61
CA GLY A 60 3.74 74.08 -23.99
C GLY A 60 4.62 75.18 -23.41
N ASN A 61 5.70 74.81 -22.71
CA ASN A 61 6.67 75.77 -22.18
C ASN A 61 7.36 76.56 -23.31
N ALA A 62 7.74 75.89 -24.41
CA ALA A 62 8.28 76.55 -25.59
C ALA A 62 7.26 77.50 -26.23
N PHE A 63 5.98 77.10 -26.32
CA PHE A 63 4.89 77.94 -26.85
C PHE A 63 4.62 79.16 -25.95
N ALA A 64 4.71 79.02 -24.63
CA ALA A 64 4.61 80.12 -23.67
C ALA A 64 5.77 81.12 -23.82
N HIS A 65 7.02 80.63 -23.97
CA HIS A 65 8.15 81.49 -24.27
C HIS A 65 8.01 82.19 -25.64
N MET A 66 7.53 81.51 -26.68
CA MET A 66 7.21 82.16 -27.98
C MET A 66 6.20 83.29 -27.82
N HIS A 67 5.19 83.14 -26.96
CA HIS A 67 4.22 84.21 -26.70
C HIS A 67 4.81 85.36 -25.88
N GLN A 68 5.64 85.06 -24.87
CA GLN A 68 6.39 86.09 -24.13
C GLN A 68 7.29 86.90 -25.07
N ILE A 69 8.07 86.24 -25.93
CA ILE A 69 8.99 86.89 -26.87
C ILE A 69 8.22 87.73 -27.90
N ALA A 70 6.99 87.34 -28.27
CA ALA A 70 6.11 88.16 -29.11
C ALA A 70 5.60 89.42 -28.39
N TYR A 71 5.26 89.35 -27.09
CA TYR A 71 4.95 90.54 -26.28
C TYR A 71 6.19 91.43 -26.11
N GLU A 72 7.30 90.85 -25.64
CA GLU A 72 8.58 91.52 -25.41
C GLU A 72 9.08 92.20 -26.68
N SER A 73 8.91 91.57 -27.84
CA SER A 73 9.04 92.22 -29.14
C SER A 73 8.22 93.51 -29.19
N VAL A 74 6.88 93.47 -29.13
CA VAL A 74 6.03 94.67 -29.35
C VAL A 74 6.35 95.84 -28.41
N VAL A 75 6.79 95.59 -27.16
CA VAL A 75 7.16 96.67 -26.22
C VAL A 75 8.62 97.12 -26.26
N GLU A 76 9.53 96.39 -26.90
CA GLU A 76 10.95 96.77 -26.94
C GLU A 76 11.17 98.09 -27.71
N THR A 77 12.05 98.92 -27.14
CA THR A 77 12.39 100.27 -27.60
C THR A 77 13.73 100.37 -28.32
N ASP A 78 14.61 99.37 -28.16
CA ASP A 78 15.88 99.23 -28.85
C ASP A 78 15.75 98.25 -30.03
N ASP A 79 15.56 98.80 -31.24
CA ASP A 79 15.50 98.03 -32.49
C ASP A 79 16.75 97.15 -32.72
N GLY A 80 17.87 97.42 -32.03
CA GLY A 80 19.09 96.60 -32.07
C GLY A 80 18.97 95.23 -31.40
N GLN A 81 17.97 95.02 -30.52
CA GLN A 81 17.79 93.75 -29.79
C GLN A 81 16.82 92.78 -30.50
N LEU A 82 16.03 93.26 -31.46
CA LEU A 82 15.02 92.47 -32.18
C LEU A 82 15.59 91.27 -32.96
N PRO A 83 16.79 91.33 -33.57
CA PRO A 83 17.41 90.16 -34.20
C PRO A 83 17.75 89.05 -33.20
N GLU A 84 18.02 89.38 -31.94
CA GLU A 84 18.29 88.40 -30.89
C GLU A 84 16.99 87.82 -30.33
N LEU A 85 15.97 88.65 -30.08
CA LEU A 85 14.61 88.18 -29.73
C LEU A 85 14.04 87.24 -30.80
N GLN A 86 14.16 87.57 -32.08
CA GLN A 86 13.72 86.69 -33.18
C GLN A 86 14.52 85.38 -33.22
N LYS A 87 15.83 85.42 -32.91
CA LYS A 87 16.67 84.22 -32.81
C LYS A 87 16.29 83.33 -31.61
N GLU A 88 15.88 83.91 -30.48
CA GLU A 88 15.32 83.17 -29.36
C GLU A 88 13.94 82.57 -29.70
N PHE A 89 13.08 83.32 -30.40
CA PHE A 89 11.79 82.83 -30.92
C PHE A 89 11.99 81.61 -31.81
N ASP A 90 12.88 81.68 -32.80
CA ASP A 90 13.17 80.57 -33.71
C ASP A 90 13.76 79.35 -32.99
N ALA A 91 14.51 79.55 -31.90
CA ALA A 91 14.97 78.46 -31.03
C ALA A 91 13.80 77.79 -30.27
N GLN A 92 12.83 78.55 -29.75
CA GLN A 92 11.62 77.97 -29.13
C GLN A 92 10.73 77.28 -30.17
N VAL A 93 10.63 77.79 -31.39
CA VAL A 93 9.94 77.11 -32.52
C VAL A 93 10.59 75.77 -32.82
N ALA A 94 11.93 75.71 -32.87
CA ALA A 94 12.66 74.46 -33.08
C ALA A 94 12.41 73.46 -31.94
N GLU A 95 12.43 73.92 -30.69
CA GLU A 95 12.16 73.11 -29.49
C GLU A 95 10.72 72.55 -29.47
N ALA A 96 9.72 73.38 -29.77
CA ALA A 96 8.33 72.96 -29.87
C ALA A 96 8.12 71.94 -31.01
N ARG A 97 8.72 72.17 -32.19
CA ARG A 97 8.67 71.20 -33.31
C ARG A 97 9.38 69.89 -32.99
N ALA A 98 10.51 69.93 -32.27
CA ALA A 98 11.21 68.74 -31.83
C ALA A 98 10.36 67.92 -30.85
N ALA A 99 9.76 68.57 -29.84
CA ALA A 99 8.88 67.92 -28.86
C ALA A 99 7.64 67.29 -29.53
N LEU A 100 6.96 68.00 -30.44
CA LEU A 100 5.82 67.45 -31.21
C LEU A 100 6.25 66.28 -32.11
N THR A 101 7.44 66.35 -32.72
CA THR A 101 7.96 65.27 -33.59
C THR A 101 8.28 64.01 -32.78
N GLU A 102 8.90 64.15 -31.60
CA GLU A 102 9.18 63.03 -30.69
C GLU A 102 7.91 62.47 -30.04
N MET A 103 6.89 63.31 -29.83
CA MET A 103 5.60 62.88 -29.27
C MET A 103 4.74 62.12 -30.29
N LYS A 104 4.84 62.46 -31.59
CA LYS A 104 4.04 61.87 -32.67
C LYS A 104 3.88 60.33 -32.64
N PRO A 105 4.92 59.49 -32.45
CA PRO A 105 4.76 58.03 -32.37
C PRO A 105 4.04 57.52 -31.11
N LEU A 106 3.76 58.38 -30.13
CA LEU A 106 3.04 58.06 -28.89
C LEU A 106 1.56 58.49 -28.94
N ILE A 107 1.10 59.05 -30.06
CA ILE A 107 -0.22 59.67 -30.19
C ILE A 107 -1.16 58.77 -31.00
N GLU A 108 -2.07 58.11 -30.29
CA GLU A 108 -3.14 57.27 -30.84
C GLU A 108 -4.52 57.66 -30.28
N GLY A 109 -5.60 57.18 -30.88
CA GLY A 109 -6.96 57.30 -30.34
C GLY A 109 -7.41 58.73 -30.04
N GLU A 110 -7.89 58.97 -28.82
CA GLU A 110 -8.44 60.27 -28.39
C GLU A 110 -7.39 61.40 -28.35
N HIS A 111 -6.09 61.08 -28.34
CA HIS A 111 -4.99 62.06 -28.28
C HIS A 111 -4.70 62.75 -29.62
N VAL A 112 -5.15 62.17 -30.74
CA VAL A 112 -4.83 62.65 -32.10
C VAL A 112 -5.40 64.04 -32.39
N ALA A 113 -6.64 64.31 -31.93
CA ALA A 113 -7.32 65.57 -32.20
C ALA A 113 -6.61 66.79 -31.55
N PRO A 114 -6.30 66.80 -30.23
CA PRO A 114 -5.57 67.91 -29.64
C PRO A 114 -4.10 67.96 -30.10
N TYR A 115 -3.42 66.84 -30.37
CA TYR A 115 -2.08 66.87 -30.99
C TYR A 115 -2.05 67.64 -32.32
N ASN A 116 -3.03 67.40 -33.19
CA ASN A 116 -3.18 68.15 -34.44
C ASN A 116 -3.46 69.63 -34.15
N ALA A 117 -4.34 69.94 -33.19
CA ALA A 117 -4.66 71.33 -32.82
C ALA A 117 -3.43 72.13 -32.33
N VAL A 118 -2.53 71.53 -31.54
CA VAL A 118 -1.26 72.16 -31.14
C VAL A 118 -0.34 72.36 -32.33
N THR A 119 -0.24 71.38 -33.22
CA THR A 119 0.61 71.45 -34.42
C THR A 119 0.12 72.55 -35.38
N GLU A 120 -1.19 72.60 -35.64
CA GLU A 120 -1.85 73.68 -36.40
C GLU A 120 -1.62 75.06 -35.77
N SER A 121 -1.80 75.18 -34.45
CA SER A 121 -1.55 76.45 -33.76
C SER A 121 -0.09 76.86 -33.87
N LEU A 122 0.88 75.93 -33.81
CA LEU A 122 2.30 76.25 -33.95
C LEU A 122 2.62 76.79 -35.35
N ASP A 123 2.10 76.16 -36.40
CA ASP A 123 2.27 76.64 -37.78
C ASP A 123 1.60 78.00 -38.00
N ALA A 124 0.39 78.21 -37.46
CA ALA A 124 -0.30 79.50 -37.51
C ALA A 124 0.45 80.60 -36.73
N TYR A 125 0.97 80.28 -35.55
CA TYR A 125 1.68 81.25 -34.69
C TYR A 125 3.00 81.71 -35.30
N VAL A 126 3.73 80.82 -35.97
CA VAL A 126 4.95 81.16 -36.73
C VAL A 126 4.61 82.07 -37.92
N VAL A 127 3.50 81.84 -38.62
CA VAL A 127 3.04 82.72 -39.71
C VAL A 127 2.64 84.10 -39.19
N LEU A 128 1.96 84.19 -38.06
CA LEU A 128 1.57 85.45 -37.43
C LEU A 128 2.76 86.24 -36.86
N ASN A 129 3.76 85.55 -36.25
CA ASN A 129 4.97 86.23 -35.81
C ASN A 129 5.74 86.86 -37.00
N ARG A 130 5.75 86.24 -38.18
CA ARG A 130 6.31 86.89 -39.37
C ARG A 130 5.53 88.15 -39.75
N GLU A 131 4.19 88.13 -39.71
CA GLU A 131 3.37 89.33 -39.94
C GLU A 131 3.70 90.43 -38.92
N LEU A 132 3.89 90.07 -37.65
CA LEU A 132 4.29 90.96 -36.56
C LEU A 132 5.67 91.60 -36.83
N GLN A 133 6.66 90.82 -37.24
CA GLN A 133 8.00 91.35 -37.57
C GLN A 133 7.99 92.21 -38.85
N GLU A 134 7.16 91.88 -39.84
CA GLU A 134 6.98 92.70 -41.05
C GLU A 134 6.34 94.07 -40.72
N GLN A 135 5.32 94.12 -39.85
CA GLN A 135 4.73 95.36 -39.34
C GLN A 135 5.72 96.16 -38.48
N ARG A 136 6.50 95.47 -37.64
CA ARG A 136 7.53 96.06 -36.78
C ARG A 136 8.61 96.77 -37.57
N ALA A 137 9.10 96.15 -38.65
CA ALA A 137 10.14 96.69 -39.52
C ALA A 137 9.74 97.98 -40.29
N ILE A 138 8.44 98.33 -40.28
CA ILE A 138 7.91 99.60 -40.79
C ILE A 138 7.25 100.47 -39.70
N HIS A 139 7.59 100.19 -38.43
CA HIS A 139 7.15 100.91 -37.22
C HIS A 139 5.62 101.03 -37.03
N LEU A 140 4.83 100.09 -37.56
CA LEU A 140 3.37 100.05 -37.35
C LEU A 140 2.99 99.45 -36.00
N LEU A 141 3.41 100.09 -34.91
CA LEU A 141 3.26 99.57 -33.54
C LEU A 141 1.80 99.28 -33.13
N PHE A 142 0.84 100.05 -33.63
CA PHE A 142 -0.59 99.81 -33.40
C PHE A 142 -1.09 98.52 -34.09
N ASP A 143 -0.67 98.29 -35.34
CA ASP A 143 -1.01 97.05 -36.06
C ASP A 143 -0.29 95.83 -35.45
N CYS A 144 0.90 96.04 -34.86
CA CYS A 144 1.59 95.02 -34.07
C CYS A 144 0.80 94.65 -32.81
N GLU A 145 0.30 95.64 -32.05
CA GLU A 145 -0.51 95.40 -30.85
C GLU A 145 -1.83 94.66 -31.20
N SER A 146 -2.53 95.07 -32.25
CA SER A 146 -3.72 94.38 -32.76
C SER A 146 -3.39 92.98 -33.28
N THR A 147 -2.30 92.78 -34.03
CA THR A 147 -1.88 91.45 -34.50
C THR A 147 -1.57 90.52 -33.33
N LEU A 148 -0.97 91.04 -32.26
CA LEU A 148 -0.71 90.28 -31.05
C LEU A 148 -1.99 89.91 -30.29
N GLN A 149 -2.85 90.90 -29.99
CA GLN A 149 -4.08 90.71 -29.19
C GLN A 149 -5.21 90.00 -29.96
N ASP A 150 -5.52 90.43 -31.18
CA ASP A 150 -6.68 89.97 -31.96
C ASP A 150 -6.41 88.66 -32.74
N LYS A 151 -5.14 88.33 -33.02
CA LYS A 151 -4.77 87.13 -33.80
C LYS A 151 -3.90 86.14 -33.03
N MET A 152 -2.79 86.59 -32.43
CA MET A 152 -1.81 85.68 -31.82
C MET A 152 -2.30 85.11 -30.49
N THR A 153 -2.90 85.92 -29.60
CA THR A 153 -3.47 85.42 -28.33
C THR A 153 -4.56 84.36 -28.54
N PRO A 154 -5.55 84.50 -29.46
CA PRO A 154 -6.48 83.40 -29.76
C PRO A 154 -5.83 82.10 -30.28
N VAL A 155 -4.71 82.18 -31.01
CA VAL A 155 -3.96 81.00 -31.47
C VAL A 155 -3.17 80.37 -30.32
N PHE A 156 -2.64 81.19 -29.41
CA PHE A 156 -2.03 80.77 -28.15
C PHE A 156 -3.04 80.06 -27.24
N ASP A 157 -4.20 80.65 -26.99
CA ASP A 157 -5.27 80.08 -26.16
C ASP A 157 -5.74 78.73 -26.72
N LYS A 158 -5.84 78.59 -28.06
CA LYS A 158 -6.12 77.30 -28.72
C LYS A 158 -5.00 76.27 -28.44
N ALA A 159 -3.74 76.69 -28.46
CA ALA A 159 -2.60 75.81 -28.21
C ALA A 159 -2.57 75.34 -26.74
N ASP A 160 -2.65 76.27 -25.78
CA ASP A 160 -2.64 75.96 -24.35
C ASP A 160 -3.80 75.03 -23.97
N GLN A 161 -5.02 75.32 -24.44
CA GLN A 161 -6.18 74.44 -24.21
C GLN A 161 -5.97 73.04 -24.79
N ALA A 162 -5.36 72.91 -25.98
CA ALA A 162 -5.07 71.60 -26.57
C ALA A 162 -3.96 70.83 -25.83
N ILE A 163 -2.93 71.52 -25.31
CA ILE A 163 -1.89 70.92 -24.46
C ILE A 163 -2.46 70.49 -23.11
N ALA A 164 -3.28 71.34 -22.49
CA ALA A 164 -3.98 71.01 -21.24
C ALA A 164 -4.95 69.82 -21.43
N LEU A 165 -5.55 69.65 -22.61
CA LEU A 165 -6.35 68.46 -22.95
C LEU A 165 -5.47 67.21 -23.10
N LEU A 166 -4.37 67.26 -23.86
CA LEU A 166 -3.41 66.15 -23.99
C LEU A 166 -2.92 65.67 -22.62
N THR A 167 -2.38 66.57 -21.80
CA THR A 167 -1.89 66.25 -20.45
C THR A 167 -2.99 65.65 -19.57
N ARG A 168 -4.24 66.15 -19.64
CA ARG A 168 -5.36 65.57 -18.87
C ARG A 168 -5.77 64.19 -19.37
N GLN A 169 -5.77 63.93 -20.68
CA GLN A 169 -6.07 62.61 -21.24
C GLN A 169 -4.97 61.62 -20.87
N GLN A 170 -3.69 61.98 -21.06
CA GLN A 170 -2.55 61.13 -20.72
C GLN A 170 -2.49 60.83 -19.21
N GLN A 171 -2.77 61.82 -18.35
CA GLN A 171 -2.85 61.58 -16.90
C GLN A 171 -4.01 60.64 -16.54
N LYS A 172 -5.19 60.81 -17.15
CA LYS A 172 -6.34 59.89 -16.98
C LYS A 172 -5.98 58.46 -17.37
N ASP A 173 -5.26 58.28 -18.47
CA ASP A 173 -4.86 56.96 -18.95
C ASP A 173 -3.81 56.31 -18.02
N ILE A 174 -2.87 57.09 -17.46
CA ILE A 174 -1.94 56.66 -16.39
C ILE A 174 -2.70 56.26 -15.12
N ASP A 175 -3.64 57.10 -14.67
CA ASP A 175 -4.40 56.86 -13.45
C ASP A 175 -5.24 55.57 -13.56
N GLN A 176 -5.97 55.40 -14.66
CA GLN A 176 -6.74 54.18 -14.95
C GLN A 176 -5.83 52.94 -15.03
N SER A 177 -4.71 53.04 -15.75
CA SER A 177 -3.72 51.97 -15.87
C SER A 177 -3.13 51.55 -14.52
N SER A 178 -2.81 52.50 -13.65
CA SER A 178 -2.28 52.23 -12.31
C SER A 178 -3.28 51.48 -11.43
N VAL A 179 -4.56 51.86 -11.52
CA VAL A 179 -5.67 51.24 -10.78
C VAL A 179 -5.95 49.83 -11.30
N ASP A 180 -5.93 49.61 -12.61
CA ASP A 180 -6.19 48.28 -13.18
C ASP A 180 -5.00 47.32 -12.99
N ALA A 181 -3.76 47.81 -13.08
CA ALA A 181 -2.57 47.04 -12.70
C ALA A 181 -2.60 46.64 -11.21
N ALA A 182 -3.09 47.51 -10.32
CA ALA A 182 -3.28 47.19 -8.90
C ALA A 182 -4.38 46.14 -8.67
N LYS A 183 -5.50 46.21 -9.40
CA LYS A 183 -6.56 45.18 -9.37
C LYS A 183 -6.03 43.82 -9.85
N ASP A 184 -5.33 43.78 -10.98
CA ASP A 184 -4.79 42.53 -11.54
C ASP A 184 -3.74 41.90 -10.62
N SER A 185 -2.90 42.74 -9.98
CA SER A 185 -1.95 42.31 -8.94
C SER A 185 -2.67 41.63 -7.76
N GLN A 186 -3.71 42.26 -7.21
CA GLN A 186 -4.51 41.69 -6.13
C GLN A 186 -5.27 40.43 -6.56
N ALA A 187 -5.80 40.39 -7.78
CA ALA A 187 -6.49 39.23 -8.33
C ALA A 187 -5.54 38.03 -8.46
N VAL A 188 -4.32 38.22 -8.99
CA VAL A 188 -3.29 37.17 -9.06
C VAL A 188 -2.88 36.69 -7.66
N PHE A 189 -2.70 37.60 -6.70
CA PHE A 189 -2.39 37.25 -5.31
C PHE A 189 -3.46 36.38 -4.65
N TRP A 190 -4.74 36.79 -4.75
CA TRP A 190 -5.86 35.99 -4.21
C TRP A 190 -6.03 34.66 -4.95
N TRP A 191 -5.77 34.60 -6.25
CA TRP A 191 -5.82 33.35 -7.02
C TRP A 191 -4.73 32.37 -6.58
N LEU A 192 -3.51 32.85 -6.34
CA LEU A 192 -2.41 32.04 -5.81
C LEU A 192 -2.71 31.51 -4.40
N ILE A 193 -3.26 32.34 -3.49
CA ILE A 193 -3.67 31.89 -2.15
C ILE A 193 -4.80 30.87 -2.25
N GLY A 194 -5.82 31.11 -3.08
CA GLY A 194 -6.95 30.20 -3.26
C GLY A 194 -6.52 28.85 -3.82
N ALA A 195 -5.83 28.84 -4.97
CA ALA A 195 -5.38 27.60 -5.62
C ALA A 195 -4.37 26.83 -4.76
N GLY A 196 -3.44 27.52 -4.10
CA GLY A 196 -2.46 26.91 -3.20
C GLY A 196 -3.12 26.33 -1.95
N GLY A 197 -4.03 27.07 -1.31
CA GLY A 197 -4.77 26.62 -0.13
C GLY A 197 -5.67 25.43 -0.42
N THR A 198 -6.49 25.50 -1.47
CA THR A 198 -7.34 24.38 -1.89
C THR A 198 -6.51 23.17 -2.33
N GLY A 199 -5.42 23.36 -3.08
CA GLY A 199 -4.51 22.29 -3.47
C GLY A 199 -3.86 21.61 -2.27
N ALA A 200 -3.33 22.37 -1.32
CA ALA A 200 -2.74 21.85 -0.09
C ALA A 200 -3.75 21.08 0.79
N LEU A 201 -4.99 21.59 0.90
CA LEU A 201 -6.07 20.90 1.63
C LEU A 201 -6.46 19.57 0.97
N LEU A 202 -6.59 19.54 -0.36
CA LEU A 202 -6.92 18.32 -1.11
C LEU A 202 -5.80 17.28 -1.03
N LEU A 203 -4.53 17.70 -1.17
CA LEU A 203 -3.37 16.82 -1.01
C LEU A 203 -3.20 16.32 0.43
N GLY A 204 -3.49 17.18 1.43
CA GLY A 204 -3.51 16.79 2.84
C GLY A 204 -4.59 15.74 3.14
N ALA A 205 -5.81 15.96 2.65
CA ALA A 205 -6.91 15.00 2.79
C ALA A 205 -6.61 13.66 2.09
N LEU A 206 -6.05 13.70 0.88
CA LEU A 206 -5.60 12.51 0.14
C LEU A 206 -4.47 11.77 0.87
N SER A 207 -3.51 12.49 1.43
CA SER A 207 -2.41 11.94 2.23
C SER A 207 -2.93 11.24 3.48
N ILE A 208 -3.86 11.85 4.22
CA ILE A 208 -4.52 11.24 5.39
C ILE A 208 -5.31 10.00 4.98
N TYR A 209 -6.04 10.04 3.86
CA TYR A 209 -6.81 8.90 3.33
C TYR A 209 -5.91 7.71 2.98
N ILE A 210 -4.84 7.94 2.21
CA ILE A 210 -3.86 6.89 1.84
C ILE A 210 -3.18 6.35 3.11
N SER A 211 -2.69 7.22 3.98
CA SER A 211 -1.98 6.83 5.21
C SER A 211 -2.85 5.98 6.13
N ARG A 212 -4.10 6.36 6.36
CA ARG A 212 -5.02 5.60 7.23
C ARG A 212 -5.50 4.30 6.58
N LYS A 213 -5.97 4.36 5.32
CA LYS A 213 -6.75 3.27 4.70
C LYS A 213 -5.91 2.28 3.89
N GLU A 214 -4.85 2.75 3.23
CA GLU A 214 -4.03 1.91 2.34
C GLU A 214 -2.71 1.44 2.98
N ILE A 215 -2.33 2.00 4.14
CA ILE A 215 -1.09 1.70 4.86
C ILE A 215 -1.38 1.28 6.31
N ALA A 216 -1.78 2.20 7.19
CA ALA A 216 -1.84 1.96 8.63
C ALA A 216 -2.89 0.92 9.05
N GLY A 217 -4.12 1.00 8.52
CA GLY A 217 -5.19 0.03 8.81
C GLY A 217 -4.80 -1.42 8.44
N PRO A 218 -4.34 -1.69 7.20
CA PRO A 218 -3.83 -3.00 6.81
C PRO A 218 -2.67 -3.50 7.68
N ILE A 219 -1.71 -2.63 8.05
CA ILE A 219 -0.59 -3.01 8.92
C ILE A 219 -1.08 -3.34 10.35
N ALA A 220 -1.99 -2.55 10.92
CA ALA A 220 -2.54 -2.83 12.25
C ALA A 220 -3.34 -4.15 12.28
N GLY A 221 -4.13 -4.43 11.23
CA GLY A 221 -4.83 -5.71 11.10
C GLY A 221 -3.88 -6.91 10.95
N MET A 222 -2.74 -6.71 10.28
CA MET A 222 -1.66 -7.71 10.19
C MET A 222 -0.99 -7.96 11.54
N THR A 223 -0.70 -6.92 12.32
CA THR A 223 -0.16 -7.06 13.69
C THR A 223 -1.13 -7.84 14.57
N GLN A 224 -2.41 -7.45 14.60
CA GLN A 224 -3.44 -8.11 15.41
C GLN A 224 -3.69 -9.58 14.98
N ALA A 225 -3.57 -9.89 13.68
CA ALA A 225 -3.62 -11.26 13.20
C ALA A 225 -2.41 -12.09 13.71
N MET A 226 -1.21 -11.51 13.71
CA MET A 226 -0.01 -12.18 14.20
C MET A 226 -0.02 -12.38 15.72
N GLU A 227 -0.50 -11.40 16.49
CA GLU A 227 -0.71 -11.52 17.95
C GLU A 227 -1.65 -12.69 18.28
N LYS A 228 -2.74 -12.84 17.52
CA LYS A 228 -3.69 -13.95 17.67
C LYS A 228 -3.07 -15.31 17.31
N LEU A 229 -2.33 -15.40 16.21
CA LEU A 229 -1.59 -16.62 15.85
C LEU A 229 -0.56 -17.00 16.94
N ALA A 230 0.16 -16.02 17.50
CA ALA A 230 1.11 -16.24 18.59
C ALA A 230 0.42 -16.69 19.90
N ALA A 231 -0.84 -16.31 20.12
CA ALA A 231 -1.69 -16.80 21.21
C ALA A 231 -2.39 -18.14 20.90
N GLY A 232 -2.14 -18.77 19.75
CA GLY A 232 -2.73 -20.04 19.34
C GLY A 232 -4.10 -19.96 18.65
N ASP A 233 -4.65 -18.76 18.41
CA ASP A 233 -5.91 -18.56 17.68
C ASP A 233 -5.70 -18.74 16.17
N LEU A 234 -5.70 -20.01 15.74
CA LEU A 234 -5.65 -20.40 14.32
C LEU A 234 -6.94 -20.04 13.55
N THR A 235 -7.99 -19.52 14.18
CA THR A 235 -9.24 -19.17 13.48
C THR A 235 -9.13 -17.87 12.68
N VAL A 236 -8.18 -16.98 13.00
CA VAL A 236 -8.12 -15.60 12.47
C VAL A 236 -8.12 -15.51 10.94
N HIS A 237 -8.78 -14.48 10.41
CA HIS A 237 -8.86 -14.23 8.96
C HIS A 237 -7.78 -13.25 8.49
N VAL A 238 -6.76 -13.75 7.79
CA VAL A 238 -5.65 -12.93 7.25
C VAL A 238 -6.11 -12.16 6.01
N SER A 239 -6.53 -10.91 6.23
CA SER A 239 -7.02 -10.02 5.18
C SER A 239 -5.90 -9.58 4.23
N GLY A 240 -6.23 -9.36 2.95
CA GLY A 240 -5.33 -8.70 1.99
C GLY A 240 -4.38 -9.60 1.19
N LYS A 241 -4.52 -10.95 1.26
CA LYS A 241 -3.72 -11.95 0.51
C LYS A 241 -3.56 -11.63 -0.99
N GLU A 242 -4.55 -10.99 -1.62
CA GLU A 242 -4.57 -10.62 -3.04
C GLU A 242 -3.80 -9.34 -3.40
N ARG A 243 -3.41 -8.49 -2.44
CA ARG A 243 -2.69 -7.24 -2.74
C ARG A 243 -1.33 -7.54 -3.38
N ARG A 244 -0.96 -6.78 -4.40
CA ARG A 244 0.31 -6.93 -5.14
C ARG A 244 1.46 -6.08 -4.56
N ASP A 245 1.24 -5.40 -3.44
CA ASP A 245 2.24 -4.60 -2.72
C ASP A 245 2.96 -5.39 -1.62
N GLU A 246 3.87 -4.72 -0.91
CA GLU A 246 4.65 -5.30 0.19
C GLU A 246 3.76 -5.77 1.35
N ILE A 247 2.67 -5.05 1.63
CA ILE A 247 1.68 -5.44 2.65
C ILE A 247 0.99 -6.75 2.24
N GLY A 248 0.66 -6.92 0.96
CA GLY A 248 0.17 -8.21 0.43
C GLY A 248 1.18 -9.34 0.53
N ALA A 249 2.49 -9.05 0.42
CA ALA A 249 3.54 -10.05 0.63
C ALA A 249 3.61 -10.50 2.11
N MET A 250 3.50 -9.56 3.05
CA MET A 250 3.37 -9.87 4.48
C MET A 250 2.11 -10.70 4.77
N ALA A 251 0.97 -10.34 4.17
CA ALA A 251 -0.29 -11.09 4.32
C ALA A 251 -0.18 -12.54 3.83
N ARG A 252 0.54 -12.79 2.73
CA ARG A 252 0.85 -14.15 2.28
C ARG A 252 1.76 -14.91 3.26
N ALA A 253 2.76 -14.25 3.86
CA ALA A 253 3.64 -14.89 4.84
C ALA A 253 2.92 -15.30 6.14
N VAL A 254 2.07 -14.42 6.71
CA VAL A 254 1.29 -14.75 7.92
C VAL A 254 0.23 -15.82 7.62
N GLN A 255 -0.33 -15.83 6.41
CA GLN A 255 -1.24 -16.91 6.00
C GLN A 255 -0.51 -18.27 5.93
N VAL A 256 0.72 -18.34 5.43
CA VAL A 256 1.53 -19.58 5.47
C VAL A 256 1.85 -19.99 6.91
N PHE A 257 2.10 -19.04 7.82
CA PHE A 257 2.31 -19.34 9.24
C PHE A 257 1.06 -19.96 9.89
N LYS A 258 -0.14 -19.45 9.57
CA LYS A 258 -1.42 -20.06 9.96
C LYS A 258 -1.61 -21.46 9.36
N GLU A 259 -1.33 -21.64 8.07
CA GLU A 259 -1.45 -22.92 7.36
C GLU A 259 -0.53 -23.98 8.00
N ASN A 260 0.70 -23.62 8.37
CA ASN A 260 1.64 -24.48 9.09
C ASN A 260 1.17 -24.84 10.51
N GLY A 261 0.64 -23.88 11.27
CA GLY A 261 0.10 -24.13 12.62
C GLY A 261 -1.11 -25.08 12.62
N LEU A 262 -1.97 -24.96 11.60
CA LEU A 262 -3.08 -25.90 11.39
C LEU A 262 -2.59 -27.29 10.97
N ALA A 263 -1.58 -27.38 10.11
CA ALA A 263 -0.96 -28.65 9.72
C ALA A 263 -0.34 -29.36 10.93
N LEU A 264 0.32 -28.64 11.84
CA LEU A 264 0.89 -29.22 13.06
C LEU A 264 -0.19 -29.81 13.97
N THR A 265 -1.23 -29.05 14.30
CA THR A 265 -2.31 -29.53 15.19
C THR A 265 -3.11 -30.69 14.60
N THR A 266 -3.26 -30.75 13.27
CA THR A 266 -3.87 -31.92 12.60
C THR A 266 -2.96 -33.15 12.61
N ALA A 267 -1.65 -32.98 12.42
CA ALA A 267 -0.67 -34.07 12.52
C ALA A 267 -0.52 -34.62 13.95
N GLU A 268 -0.59 -33.76 14.97
CA GLU A 268 -0.61 -34.17 16.38
C GLU A 268 -1.87 -34.98 16.71
N ALA A 269 -3.05 -34.53 16.26
CA ALA A 269 -4.30 -35.26 16.43
C ALA A 269 -4.30 -36.63 15.71
N GLU A 270 -3.74 -36.70 14.50
CA GLU A 270 -3.57 -37.96 13.78
C GLU A 270 -2.58 -38.90 14.49
N LYS A 271 -1.44 -38.38 14.97
CA LYS A 271 -0.46 -39.16 15.75
C LYS A 271 -1.07 -39.76 17.01
N VAL A 272 -1.84 -38.98 17.79
CA VAL A 272 -2.54 -39.48 18.98
C VAL A 272 -3.55 -40.57 18.62
N ARG A 273 -4.26 -40.43 17.49
CA ARG A 273 -5.20 -41.47 17.01
C ARG A 273 -4.48 -42.76 16.60
N LEU A 274 -3.32 -42.66 15.93
CA LEU A 274 -2.49 -43.81 15.56
C LEU A 274 -1.86 -44.50 16.79
N GLU A 275 -1.42 -43.73 17.78
CA GLU A 275 -0.88 -44.26 19.04
C GLU A 275 -1.97 -45.01 19.83
N ALA A 276 -3.21 -44.49 19.87
CA ALA A 276 -4.35 -45.19 20.45
C ALA A 276 -4.70 -46.49 19.71
N GLN A 277 -4.73 -46.46 18.37
CA GLN A 277 -4.98 -47.66 17.55
C GLN A 277 -3.90 -48.75 17.79
N SER A 278 -2.61 -48.38 17.82
CA SER A 278 -1.53 -49.33 18.12
C SER A 278 -1.59 -49.88 19.55
N ALA A 279 -2.09 -49.10 20.51
CA ALA A 279 -2.30 -49.57 21.88
C ALA A 279 -3.41 -50.63 21.95
N GLU A 280 -4.55 -50.41 21.26
CA GLU A 280 -5.61 -51.43 21.14
C GLU A 280 -5.12 -52.71 20.44
N GLU A 281 -4.39 -52.59 19.34
CA GLU A 281 -3.84 -53.75 18.62
C GLU A 281 -2.89 -54.58 19.50
N ARG A 282 -2.03 -53.93 20.29
CA ARG A 282 -1.15 -54.60 21.25
C ARG A 282 -1.94 -55.33 22.32
N GLN A 283 -2.95 -54.69 22.92
CA GLN A 283 -3.79 -55.32 23.94
C GLN A 283 -4.53 -56.55 23.39
N ARG A 284 -5.05 -56.48 22.15
CA ARG A 284 -5.69 -57.63 21.50
C ARG A 284 -4.71 -58.78 21.26
N ALA A 285 -3.52 -58.50 20.71
CA ALA A 285 -2.49 -59.50 20.45
C ALA A 285 -1.89 -60.10 21.73
N GLU A 286 -1.83 -59.33 22.83
CA GLU A 286 -1.40 -59.81 24.14
C GLU A 286 -2.47 -60.70 24.79
N ALA A 287 -3.75 -60.33 24.71
CA ALA A 287 -4.87 -61.14 25.17
C ALA A 287 -5.00 -62.47 24.40
N GLU A 288 -4.83 -62.45 23.07
CA GLU A 288 -4.81 -63.65 22.22
C GLU A 288 -3.68 -64.61 22.62
N ARG A 289 -2.46 -64.08 22.83
CA ARG A 289 -1.32 -64.86 23.32
C ARG A 289 -1.55 -65.43 24.73
N ALA A 290 -2.17 -64.66 25.63
CA ALA A 290 -2.50 -65.12 26.97
C ALA A 290 -3.53 -66.26 26.96
N ALA A 291 -4.54 -66.18 26.09
CA ALA A 291 -5.52 -67.26 25.89
C ALA A 291 -4.86 -68.54 25.34
N LEU A 292 -4.05 -68.43 24.28
CA LEU A 292 -3.31 -69.57 23.71
C LEU A 292 -2.32 -70.19 24.71
N ALA A 293 -1.68 -69.39 25.57
CA ALA A 293 -0.81 -69.89 26.64
C ALA A 293 -1.60 -70.62 27.74
N ALA A 294 -2.80 -70.15 28.08
CA ALA A 294 -3.69 -70.83 29.04
C ALA A 294 -4.22 -72.17 28.49
N GLU A 295 -4.61 -72.23 27.21
CA GLU A 295 -4.96 -73.48 26.53
C GLU A 295 -3.80 -74.50 26.56
N GLN A 296 -2.57 -74.04 26.31
CA GLN A 296 -1.38 -74.89 26.39
C GLN A 296 -1.09 -75.38 27.82
N ALA A 297 -1.24 -74.52 28.82
CA ALA A 297 -1.05 -74.89 30.22
C ALA A 297 -2.05 -75.98 30.66
N HIS A 298 -3.34 -75.80 30.37
CA HIS A 298 -4.41 -76.77 30.67
C HIS A 298 -4.16 -78.15 30.05
N VAL A 299 -3.72 -78.18 28.78
CA VAL A 299 -3.35 -79.43 28.08
C VAL A 299 -2.15 -80.11 28.72
N VAL A 300 -1.11 -79.36 29.09
CA VAL A 300 0.09 -79.92 29.73
C VAL A 300 -0.21 -80.41 31.14
N GLU A 301 -1.00 -79.67 31.92
CA GLU A 301 -1.43 -80.06 33.27
C GLU A 301 -2.30 -81.31 33.25
N SER A 302 -3.29 -81.37 32.35
CA SER A 302 -4.14 -82.57 32.15
C SER A 302 -3.31 -83.81 31.80
N VAL A 303 -2.38 -83.71 30.86
CA VAL A 303 -1.50 -84.83 30.47
C VAL A 303 -0.53 -85.21 31.61
N ALA A 304 -0.07 -84.25 32.41
CA ALA A 304 0.76 -84.51 33.58
C ALA A 304 0.00 -85.24 34.70
N GLU A 305 -1.25 -84.88 34.99
CA GLU A 305 -2.11 -85.63 35.93
C GLU A 305 -2.32 -87.07 35.44
N GLY A 306 -2.65 -87.24 34.15
CA GLY A 306 -2.83 -88.56 33.55
C GLY A 306 -1.58 -89.45 33.62
N LEU A 307 -0.38 -88.87 33.40
CA LEU A 307 0.89 -89.58 33.54
C LEU A 307 1.22 -89.90 35.02
N SER A 308 0.87 -89.03 35.96
CA SER A 308 1.04 -89.31 37.40
C SER A 308 0.18 -90.50 37.81
N ARG A 309 -1.11 -90.47 37.47
CA ARG A 309 -2.07 -91.56 37.75
C ARG A 309 -1.63 -92.89 37.16
N LEU A 310 -1.13 -92.89 35.92
CA LEU A 310 -0.50 -94.07 35.31
C LEU A 310 0.68 -94.60 36.15
N SER A 311 1.54 -93.71 36.67
CA SER A 311 2.68 -94.11 37.50
C SER A 311 2.28 -94.65 38.89
N ASP A 312 1.13 -94.21 39.41
CA ASP A 312 0.49 -94.76 40.62
C ASP A 312 -0.28 -96.08 40.35
N GLY A 313 -0.40 -96.49 39.08
CA GLY A 313 -1.05 -97.74 38.65
C GLY A 313 -2.52 -97.62 38.24
N ASP A 314 -3.09 -96.41 38.17
CA ASP A 314 -4.46 -96.16 37.70
C ASP A 314 -4.52 -96.24 36.16
N LEU A 315 -4.77 -97.46 35.66
CA LEU A 315 -5.02 -97.75 34.24
C LEU A 315 -6.47 -97.49 33.81
N LEU A 316 -7.36 -97.05 34.71
CA LEU A 316 -8.76 -96.74 34.40
C LEU A 316 -8.96 -95.26 34.08
N HIS A 317 -8.04 -94.38 34.52
CA HIS A 317 -8.06 -92.97 34.15
C HIS A 317 -8.01 -92.77 32.62
N ARG A 318 -8.73 -91.74 32.15
CA ARG A 318 -8.73 -91.25 30.78
C ARG A 318 -8.76 -89.72 30.81
N LEU A 319 -8.01 -89.10 29.91
CA LEU A 319 -8.04 -87.65 29.73
C LEU A 319 -9.42 -87.20 29.24
N PRO A 320 -9.98 -86.11 29.78
CA PRO A 320 -11.34 -85.65 29.51
C PRO A 320 -11.51 -85.15 28.08
N ASP A 321 -12.77 -85.00 27.64
CA ASP A 321 -13.07 -84.46 26.31
C ASP A 321 -12.70 -82.97 26.12
N ASP A 322 -12.35 -82.26 27.20
CA ASP A 322 -11.97 -80.84 27.28
C ASP A 322 -10.59 -80.50 26.66
N PHE A 323 -10.32 -80.94 25.44
CA PHE A 323 -9.07 -80.63 24.73
C PHE A 323 -9.31 -79.69 23.55
N PRO A 324 -8.56 -78.57 23.41
CA PRO A 324 -8.63 -77.72 22.22
C PRO A 324 -8.31 -78.52 20.95
N VAL A 325 -8.90 -78.14 19.81
CA VAL A 325 -8.91 -78.94 18.56
C VAL A 325 -7.51 -79.38 18.11
N ALA A 326 -6.48 -78.55 18.34
CA ALA A 326 -5.09 -78.88 18.01
C ALA A 326 -4.49 -80.04 18.84
N TYR A 327 -5.02 -80.29 20.05
CA TYR A 327 -4.49 -81.24 21.04
C TYR A 327 -5.37 -82.49 21.23
N VAL A 328 -6.54 -82.56 20.60
CA VAL A 328 -7.42 -83.76 20.62
C VAL A 328 -6.66 -85.04 20.25
N LYS A 329 -5.74 -84.98 19.27
CA LYS A 329 -4.90 -86.13 18.91
C LYS A 329 -4.02 -86.62 20.07
N LEU A 330 -3.44 -85.70 20.86
CA LEU A 330 -2.57 -86.06 21.99
C LEU A 330 -3.37 -86.80 23.08
N ARG A 331 -4.58 -86.30 23.37
CA ARG A 331 -5.56 -86.96 24.24
C ARG A 331 -5.92 -88.36 23.75
N ASP A 332 -6.23 -88.51 22.47
CA ASP A 332 -6.63 -89.78 21.87
C ASP A 332 -5.48 -90.81 21.83
N ASP A 333 -4.26 -90.36 21.52
CA ASP A 333 -3.07 -91.21 21.50
C ASP A 333 -2.66 -91.65 22.92
N PHE A 334 -2.79 -90.76 23.93
CA PHE A 334 -2.63 -91.13 25.34
C PHE A 334 -3.69 -92.13 25.81
N ASN A 335 -4.98 -91.84 25.59
CA ASN A 335 -6.08 -92.70 26.03
C ASN A 335 -6.00 -94.11 25.38
N ARG A 336 -5.49 -94.21 24.15
CA ARG A 336 -5.21 -95.49 23.49
C ARG A 336 -4.02 -96.23 24.09
N ALA A 337 -2.96 -95.53 24.50
CA ALA A 337 -1.81 -96.12 25.16
C ALA A 337 -2.17 -96.70 26.55
N ILE A 338 -2.98 -95.99 27.35
CA ILE A 338 -3.49 -96.51 28.63
C ILE A 338 -4.35 -97.76 28.41
N GLY A 339 -5.29 -97.73 27.44
CA GLY A 339 -6.14 -98.88 27.15
C GLY A 339 -5.37 -100.14 26.74
N GLY A 340 -4.27 -100.00 25.99
CA GLY A 340 -3.40 -101.13 25.65
C GLY A 340 -2.60 -101.67 26.85
N LEU A 341 -2.26 -100.83 27.82
CA LEU A 341 -1.63 -101.27 29.08
C LEU A 341 -2.64 -101.97 30.01
N GLU A 342 -3.88 -101.49 30.06
CA GLU A 342 -4.99 -102.13 30.76
C GLU A 342 -5.25 -103.54 30.21
N GLU A 343 -5.39 -103.68 28.89
CA GLU A 343 -5.56 -104.98 28.22
C GLU A 343 -4.39 -105.94 28.50
N ALA A 344 -3.15 -105.44 28.43
CA ALA A 344 -1.96 -106.25 28.75
C ALA A 344 -1.95 -106.74 30.21
N MET A 345 -2.35 -105.90 31.17
CA MET A 345 -2.43 -106.29 32.58
C MET A 345 -3.57 -107.28 32.85
N LEU A 346 -4.71 -107.16 32.16
CA LEU A 346 -5.81 -108.13 32.23
C LEU A 346 -5.37 -109.51 31.73
N VAL A 347 -4.59 -109.57 30.63
CA VAL A 347 -3.99 -110.82 30.13
C VAL A 347 -2.98 -111.41 31.13
N ILE A 348 -2.15 -110.58 31.77
CA ILE A 348 -1.22 -111.05 32.82
C ILE A 348 -1.98 -111.61 34.03
N ALA A 349 -3.05 -110.95 34.48
CA ALA A 349 -3.88 -111.41 35.60
C ALA A 349 -4.59 -112.74 35.28
N ALA A 350 -5.12 -112.90 34.06
CA ALA A 350 -5.73 -114.15 33.62
C ALA A 350 -4.71 -115.30 33.58
N ASN A 351 -3.50 -115.04 33.09
CA ASN A 351 -2.40 -116.02 33.09
C ASN A 351 -1.95 -116.38 34.52
N ALA A 352 -1.86 -115.41 35.43
CA ALA A 352 -1.50 -115.63 36.83
C ALA A 352 -2.55 -116.48 37.56
N SER A 353 -3.84 -116.19 37.37
CA SER A 353 -4.94 -117.00 37.91
C SER A 353 -4.91 -118.43 37.37
N SER A 354 -4.70 -118.61 36.06
CA SER A 354 -4.55 -119.93 35.43
C SER A 354 -3.37 -120.72 36.01
N MET A 355 -2.24 -120.05 36.25
CA MET A 355 -1.05 -120.64 36.86
C MET A 355 -1.28 -121.02 38.33
N GLN A 356 -2.02 -120.19 39.09
CA GLN A 356 -2.34 -120.47 40.49
C GLN A 356 -3.32 -121.66 40.63
N ASN A 357 -4.29 -121.79 39.71
CA ASN A 357 -5.16 -122.96 39.65
C ASN A 357 -4.36 -124.24 39.35
N GLY A 358 -3.47 -124.20 38.34
CA GLY A 358 -2.59 -125.34 38.02
C GLY A 358 -1.62 -125.71 39.15
N ALA A 359 -1.12 -124.73 39.91
CA ALA A 359 -0.33 -124.98 41.12
C ALA A 359 -1.15 -125.67 42.23
N GLY A 360 -2.44 -125.34 42.36
CA GLY A 360 -3.39 -126.03 43.24
C GLY A 360 -3.61 -127.50 42.85
N GLU A 361 -3.82 -127.78 41.56
CA GLU A 361 -3.93 -129.15 41.05
C GLU A 361 -2.65 -129.97 41.28
N ILE A 362 -1.47 -129.37 41.03
CA ILE A 362 -0.17 -130.00 41.31
C ILE A 362 -0.01 -130.27 42.82
N SER A 363 -0.41 -129.34 43.67
CA SER A 363 -0.33 -129.51 45.13
C SER A 363 -1.24 -130.66 45.62
N HIS A 364 -2.45 -130.79 45.08
CA HIS A 364 -3.34 -131.91 45.41
C HIS A 364 -2.81 -133.25 44.89
N ALA A 365 -2.25 -133.29 43.68
CA ALA A 365 -1.62 -134.49 43.13
C ALA A 365 -0.38 -134.94 43.93
N ALA A 366 0.40 -133.98 44.45
CA ALA A 366 1.54 -134.25 45.32
C ALA A 366 1.11 -134.78 46.71
N ASP A 367 0.04 -134.23 47.29
CA ASP A 367 -0.50 -134.67 48.58
C ASP A 367 -1.07 -136.10 48.52
N ASP A 368 -1.84 -136.44 47.47
CA ASP A 368 -2.35 -137.80 47.25
C ASP A 368 -1.21 -138.81 47.02
N LEU A 369 -0.16 -138.41 46.27
CA LEU A 369 1.03 -139.23 46.09
C LEU A 369 1.81 -139.44 47.40
N SER A 370 1.93 -138.41 48.23
CA SER A 370 2.55 -138.51 49.57
C SER A 370 1.77 -139.49 50.44
N ARG A 371 0.43 -139.34 50.48
CA ARG A 371 -0.47 -140.20 51.27
C ARG A 371 -0.48 -141.66 50.80
N ARG A 372 -0.36 -141.90 49.49
CA ARG A 372 -0.13 -143.25 48.93
C ARG A 372 1.24 -143.81 49.31
N THR A 373 2.27 -142.97 49.40
CA THR A 373 3.61 -143.37 49.83
C THR A 373 3.61 -143.75 51.31
N GLU A 374 2.91 -142.99 52.17
CA GLU A 374 2.67 -143.36 53.58
C GLU A 374 1.91 -144.69 53.70
N GLN A 375 0.84 -144.89 52.94
CA GLN A 375 0.09 -146.16 52.95
C GLN A 375 0.93 -147.35 52.49
N GLN A 376 1.80 -147.17 51.48
CA GLN A 376 2.73 -148.22 51.05
C GLN A 376 3.79 -148.50 52.13
N ALA A 377 4.33 -147.48 52.78
CA ALA A 377 5.28 -147.65 53.89
C ALA A 377 4.63 -148.37 55.09
N ALA A 378 3.41 -147.99 55.48
CA ALA A 378 2.67 -148.65 56.55
C ALA A 378 2.36 -150.12 56.24
N SER A 379 2.01 -150.45 54.98
CA SER A 379 1.80 -151.84 54.56
C SER A 379 3.09 -152.68 54.61
N LEU A 380 4.25 -152.06 54.35
CA LEU A 380 5.57 -152.70 54.50
C LEU A 380 5.92 -152.92 55.98
N GLU A 381 5.54 -152.00 56.87
CA GLU A 381 5.74 -152.14 58.32
C GLU A 381 4.84 -153.24 58.91
N GLU A 382 3.57 -153.29 58.54
CA GLU A 382 2.65 -154.38 58.95
C GLU A 382 3.11 -155.75 58.43
N THR A 383 3.65 -155.82 57.21
CA THR A 383 4.24 -157.04 56.63
C THR A 383 5.57 -157.44 57.28
N ALA A 384 6.25 -156.54 58.01
CA ALA A 384 7.50 -156.81 58.71
C ALA A 384 7.30 -157.21 60.20
N ALA A 385 6.07 -157.15 60.70
CA ALA A 385 5.70 -157.46 62.09
C ALA A 385 4.90 -158.78 62.25
N ALA A 386 4.75 -159.55 61.16
CA ALA A 386 3.98 -160.80 61.08
C ALA A 386 4.85 -162.02 60.75
#